data_AF-A0A0F9W9G3-F1
#
_entry.id   AF-A0A0F9W9G3-F1
#
_cell.length_a   1.000
_cell.length_b   1.000
_cell.length_c   1.000
_cell.angle_alpha   90.00
_cell.angle_beta   90.00
_cell.angle_gamma   90.00
#
_symmetry.space_group_name_H-M   'P 1'
#
loop_
_entity.id
_entity.type
_entity.pdbx_description
1 polymer ?
#
loop_
_entity_poly.entity_id
_entity_poly.type
_entity_poly.pdbx_seq_one_letter_code
_entity_poly.pdbx_strand_id
1 'polypeptide(L)'
;MSGYANRRAEKCSQWKGGRSKTSEGYIKATLKPEDDFFRPMCWHQGHWYAVLEHRLVMAKYLGRCLLPTERVHHLNGVKDDNRIGNLQLLSAQKQHKNLHPSIVCPHCQKQFVLVNGNPIQTFI
;
A
#
# COMPACT_ATOMS: atom_id res chain seq x y z
N MET A 1 23.89 3.97 25.36
CA MET A 1 23.86 5.41 25.02
C MET A 1 24.50 5.61 23.66
N SER A 2 23.74 5.96 22.63
CA SER A 2 24.28 6.66 21.45
C SER A 2 23.11 7.23 20.65
N GLY A 3 22.74 8.47 21.00
CA GLY A 3 21.71 9.23 20.31
C GLY A 3 22.29 9.86 19.05
N TYR A 4 21.91 9.33 17.89
CA TYR A 4 22.03 10.04 16.61
C TYR A 4 20.77 10.86 16.31
N ALA A 5 20.15 11.45 17.35
CA ALA A 5 19.25 12.57 17.15
C ALA A 5 20.11 13.75 16.72
N ASN A 6 20.01 14.14 15.45
CA ASN A 6 20.63 15.35 14.92
C ASN A 6 20.02 16.55 15.66
N ARG A 7 20.62 16.94 16.80
CA ARG A 7 20.17 18.01 17.72
C ARG A 7 19.95 19.38 17.04
N ARG A 8 20.38 19.54 15.78
CA ARG A 8 20.16 20.72 14.93
C ARG A 8 18.82 20.70 14.18
N ALA A 9 18.28 19.52 13.84
CA ALA A 9 16.99 19.42 13.15
C ALA A 9 15.84 19.77 14.09
N GLU A 10 15.90 19.32 15.35
CA GLU A 10 14.83 19.49 16.33
C GLU A 10 14.56 20.94 16.73
N LYS A 11 15.55 21.81 16.54
CA LYS A 11 15.49 23.24 16.85
C LYS A 11 15.07 24.11 15.65
N CYS A 12 14.91 23.53 14.47
CA CYS A 12 14.44 24.26 13.29
C CYS A 12 12.90 24.23 13.27
N SER A 13 12.25 25.39 13.23
CA SER A 13 10.78 25.52 13.20
C SER A 13 10.11 24.77 12.03
N GLN A 14 10.89 24.46 10.99
CA GLN A 14 10.46 23.68 9.82
C GLN A 14 10.47 22.16 10.06
N TRP A 15 11.06 21.67 11.17
CA TRP A 15 11.12 20.24 11.47
C TRP A 15 9.80 19.73 12.02
N LYS A 16 9.03 19.07 11.17
CA LYS A 16 7.75 18.43 11.51
C LYS A 16 7.94 16.95 11.84
N GLY A 17 8.92 16.65 12.69
CA GLY A 17 9.22 15.27 13.10
C GLY A 17 9.60 14.34 11.94
N GLY A 18 10.33 14.86 10.94
CA GLY A 18 10.73 14.10 9.75
C GLY A 18 9.68 14.00 8.64
N ARG A 19 8.62 14.82 8.67
CA ARG A 19 7.61 14.90 7.60
C ARG A 19 7.86 16.04 6.64
N SER A 20 7.74 15.78 5.35
CA SER A 20 7.76 16.81 4.31
C SER A 20 6.73 16.54 3.21
N LYS A 21 6.17 17.61 2.64
CA LYS A 21 5.21 17.51 1.52
C LYS A 21 5.98 17.45 0.20
N THR A 22 5.62 16.52 -0.68
CA THR A 22 6.17 16.43 -2.03
C THR A 22 5.55 17.48 -2.94
N SER A 23 6.17 17.76 -4.09
CA SER A 23 5.59 18.62 -5.13
C SER A 23 4.24 18.11 -5.63
N GLU A 24 4.04 16.79 -5.62
CA GLU A 24 2.78 16.15 -6.00
C GLU A 24 1.69 16.24 -4.92
N GLY A 25 2.00 16.74 -3.73
CA GLY A 25 1.05 16.94 -2.63
C GLY A 25 0.98 15.81 -1.60
N TYR A 26 1.79 14.76 -1.72
CA TYR A 26 1.85 13.67 -0.74
C TYR A 26 2.72 14.05 0.46
N ILE A 27 2.46 13.44 1.62
CA ILE A 27 3.38 13.53 2.76
C ILE A 27 4.38 12.37 2.72
N LYS A 28 5.67 12.72 2.79
CA LYS A 28 6.80 11.83 3.01
C LYS A 28 7.16 11.83 4.48
N ALA A 29 7.32 10.65 5.07
CA ALA A 29 7.81 10.47 6.43
C ALA A 29 9.20 9.83 6.39
N THR A 30 10.15 10.41 7.11
CA THR A 30 11.45 9.80 7.39
C THR A 30 11.32 8.88 8.59
N LEU A 31 11.73 7.62 8.43
CA LEU A 31 11.80 6.66 9.52
C LEU A 31 13.14 6.78 10.26
N LYS A 32 13.10 6.57 11.56
CA LYS A 32 14.32 6.50 12.36
C LYS A 32 14.98 5.13 12.18
N PRO A 33 16.28 4.99 12.47
CA PRO A 33 16.97 3.69 12.41
C PRO A 33 16.32 2.60 13.27
N GLU A 34 15.63 2.98 14.34
CA GLU A 34 14.95 2.04 15.25
C GLU A 34 13.65 1.47 14.65
N ASP A 35 13.07 2.12 13.64
CA ASP A 35 11.84 1.68 12.96
C ASP A 35 12.14 0.66 11.84
N ASP A 36 12.85 -0.42 12.19
CA ASP A 36 13.36 -1.41 11.22
C ASP A 36 12.25 -2.17 10.47
N PHE A 37 11.13 -2.42 11.15
CA PHE A 37 10.04 -3.25 10.63
C PHE A 37 9.48 -2.75 9.30
N PHE A 38 9.39 -1.42 9.10
CA PHE A 38 8.80 -0.82 7.89
C PHE A 38 9.85 -0.41 6.85
N ARG A 39 11.14 -0.64 7.09
CA ARG A 39 12.22 -0.34 6.12
C ARG A 39 12.04 -1.02 4.76
N PRO A 40 11.48 -2.23 4.63
CA PRO A 40 11.25 -2.83 3.31
C PRO A 40 10.35 -2.01 2.37
N MET A 41 9.54 -1.09 2.91
CA MET A 41 8.70 -0.17 2.11
C MET A 41 9.36 1.18 1.82
N CYS A 42 10.54 1.43 2.39
CA CYS A 42 11.20 2.72 2.31
C CYS A 42 12.14 2.79 1.10
N TRP A 43 12.28 3.99 0.56
CA TRP A 43 13.41 4.32 -0.30
C TRP A 43 14.57 4.87 0.54
N HIS A 44 15.78 4.64 0.05
CA HIS A 44 17.01 5.08 0.69
C HIS A 44 17.45 6.45 0.13
N GLN A 45 17.70 7.43 0.99
CA GLN A 45 18.24 8.75 0.63
C GLN A 45 19.45 9.05 1.52
N GLY A 46 20.64 8.70 1.06
CA GLY A 46 21.88 8.88 1.81
C GLY A 46 21.92 7.98 3.04
N HIS A 47 21.74 8.54 4.24
CA HIS A 47 21.70 7.80 5.50
C HIS A 47 20.28 7.64 6.07
N TRP A 48 19.25 8.00 5.29
CA TRP A 48 17.87 8.09 5.76
C TRP A 48 16.94 7.17 4.97
N TYR A 49 15.96 6.61 5.67
CA TYR A 49 14.86 5.84 5.09
C TYR A 49 13.61 6.71 5.05
N ALA A 50 12.95 6.75 3.91
CA ALA A 50 11.71 7.51 3.78
C ALA A 50 10.62 6.71 3.07
N VAL A 51 9.37 6.98 3.45
CA VAL A 51 8.18 6.29 2.95
C VAL A 51 7.02 7.28 2.78
N LEU A 52 6.05 6.98 1.91
CA LEU A 52 4.84 7.79 1.80
C LEU A 52 3.99 7.55 3.04
N GLU A 53 3.55 8.61 3.70
CA GLU A 53 2.85 8.52 4.98
C GLU A 53 1.56 7.72 4.85
N HIS A 54 0.81 7.88 3.76
CA HIS A 54 -0.40 7.07 3.52
C HIS A 54 -0.11 5.56 3.46
N ARG A 55 1.04 5.14 2.91
CA ARG A 55 1.45 3.73 2.89
C ARG A 55 1.80 3.27 4.30
N LEU A 56 2.52 4.10 5.05
CA LEU A 56 2.92 3.80 6.42
C LEU A 56 1.70 3.68 7.36
N VAL A 57 0.73 4.58 7.26
CA VAL A 57 -0.51 4.54 8.06
C VAL A 57 -1.28 3.25 7.76
N MET A 58 -1.44 2.90 6.48
CA MET A 58 -2.12 1.66 6.09
C MET A 58 -1.35 0.41 6.56
N ALA A 59 -0.02 0.39 6.43
CA ALA A 59 0.80 -0.72 6.92
C ALA A 59 0.70 -0.91 8.44
N LYS A 60 0.70 0.19 9.20
CA LYS A 60 0.50 0.17 10.65
C LYS A 60 -0.89 -0.36 11.02
N TYR A 61 -1.92 0.07 10.32
CA TYR A 61 -3.28 -0.42 10.50
C TYR A 61 -3.41 -1.92 10.23
N LEU A 62 -2.72 -2.43 9.21
CA LEU A 62 -2.71 -3.85 8.87
C LEU A 62 -1.74 -4.70 9.72
N GLY A 63 -0.84 -4.07 10.47
CA GLY A 63 0.22 -4.76 11.21
C GLY A 63 1.27 -5.46 10.34
N ARG A 64 1.38 -5.10 9.06
CA ARG A 64 2.37 -5.68 8.12
C ARG A 64 2.84 -4.66 7.09
N CYS A 65 4.00 -4.92 6.47
CA CYS A 65 4.44 -4.17 5.30
C CYS A 65 3.50 -4.39 4.10
N LEU A 66 3.30 -3.32 3.32
CA LEU A 66 2.62 -3.35 2.04
C LEU A 66 3.55 -3.87 0.95
N LEU A 67 3.01 -4.67 0.05
CA LEU A 67 3.70 -5.12 -1.15
C LEU A 67 3.92 -3.95 -2.12
N PRO A 68 4.95 -4.02 -2.98
CA PRO A 68 5.14 -3.02 -4.06
C PRO A 68 3.95 -2.93 -5.01
N THR A 69 3.21 -4.03 -5.15
CA THR A 69 2.00 -4.16 -5.98
C THR A 69 0.75 -3.59 -5.31
N GLU A 70 0.76 -3.40 -4.00
CA GLU A 70 -0.35 -2.80 -3.28
C GLU A 70 -0.26 -1.27 -3.37
N ARG A 71 -1.34 -0.63 -3.84
CA ARG A 71 -1.48 0.83 -3.93
C ARG A 71 -2.47 1.31 -2.88
N VAL A 72 -2.24 2.50 -2.34
CA VAL A 72 -3.17 3.14 -1.41
C VAL A 72 -3.77 4.36 -2.10
N HIS A 73 -5.08 4.50 -2.04
CA HIS A 73 -5.84 5.56 -2.67
C HIS A 73 -6.54 6.43 -1.62
N HIS A 74 -6.58 7.75 -1.84
CA HIS A 74 -7.30 8.70 -1.00
C HIS A 74 -8.72 8.89 -1.54
N LEU A 75 -9.73 8.54 -0.74
CA LEU A 75 -11.14 8.56 -1.17
C LEU A 75 -11.64 9.97 -1.48
N ASN A 76 -11.20 10.98 -0.73
CA ASN A 76 -11.55 12.38 -0.95
C ASN A 76 -10.65 13.10 -2.00
N GLY A 77 -9.67 12.41 -2.58
CA GLY A 77 -8.69 13.00 -3.51
C GLY A 77 -7.67 13.94 -2.87
N VAL A 78 -7.72 14.18 -1.55
CA VAL A 78 -6.81 15.07 -0.81
C VAL A 78 -5.60 14.24 -0.34
N LYS A 79 -4.45 14.46 -0.98
CA LYS A 79 -3.24 13.62 -0.86
C LYS A 79 -2.50 13.68 0.48
N ASP A 80 -2.77 14.70 1.30
CA ASP A 80 -2.21 14.87 2.64
C ASP A 80 -3.19 14.48 3.77
N ASP A 81 -4.43 14.13 3.43
CA ASP A 81 -5.40 13.60 4.40
C ASP A 81 -5.18 12.08 4.58
N ASN A 82 -4.20 11.75 5.42
CA ASN A 82 -3.77 10.37 5.66
C ASN A 82 -4.56 9.66 6.79
N ARG A 83 -5.76 10.12 7.14
CA ARG A 83 -6.63 9.43 8.10
C ARG A 83 -7.02 8.07 7.56
N ILE A 84 -6.95 7.01 8.37
CA ILE A 84 -7.20 5.64 7.90
C ILE A 84 -8.55 5.46 7.19
N GLY A 85 -9.61 6.13 7.66
CA GLY A 85 -10.94 6.10 7.03
C GLY A 85 -11.02 6.80 5.67
N ASN A 86 -10.01 7.59 5.30
CA ASN A 86 -9.89 8.22 3.97
C ASN A 86 -8.98 7.41 3.02
N LEU A 87 -8.40 6.29 3.48
CA LEU A 87 -7.46 5.49 2.70
C LEU A 87 -8.09 4.16 2.29
N GLN A 88 -7.90 3.79 1.02
CA GLN A 88 -8.32 2.51 0.47
C GLN A 88 -7.10 1.75 -0.06
N LEU A 89 -6.90 0.51 0.41
CA LEU A 89 -5.89 -0.39 -0.14
C LEU A 89 -6.42 -1.07 -1.41
N LEU A 90 -5.67 -0.93 -2.49
CA LEU A 90 -5.90 -1.58 -3.78
C LEU A 90 -4.75 -2.57 -4.01
N SER A 91 -5.01 -3.87 -3.96
CA SER A 91 -4.03 -4.86 -4.39
C SER A 91 -3.89 -4.81 -5.93
N ALA A 92 -2.69 -5.08 -6.48
CA ALA A 92 -2.52 -5.22 -7.93
C ALA A 92 -3.37 -6.34 -8.55
N GLN A 93 -4.06 -7.14 -7.72
CA GLN A 93 -5.30 -7.79 -8.12
C GLN A 93 -6.40 -6.72 -8.32
N LYS A 94 -6.19 -5.81 -9.29
CA LYS A 94 -7.30 -5.52 -10.17
C LYS A 94 -7.65 -6.85 -10.82
N GLN A 95 -8.56 -7.57 -10.17
CA GLN A 95 -9.56 -8.35 -10.84
C GLN A 95 -9.02 -9.61 -11.57
N HIS A 96 -9.21 -10.78 -10.97
CA HIS A 96 -9.78 -11.89 -11.74
C HIS A 96 -11.17 -11.47 -12.25
N LYS A 97 -11.28 -10.43 -13.11
CA LYS A 97 -12.52 -10.14 -13.83
C LYS A 97 -12.64 -10.95 -15.11
N ASN A 98 -11.66 -11.79 -15.48
CA ASN A 98 -11.70 -12.56 -16.73
C ASN A 98 -10.89 -13.88 -16.67
N LEU A 99 -11.01 -14.74 -15.66
CA LEU A 99 -10.17 -15.96 -15.61
C LEU A 99 -10.88 -17.30 -15.46
N HIS A 100 -12.18 -17.36 -15.73
CA HIS A 100 -12.80 -18.65 -16.05
C HIS A 100 -13.64 -18.49 -17.34
N PRO A 101 -13.17 -19.00 -18.48
CA PRO A 101 -14.03 -19.17 -19.64
C PRO A 101 -15.22 -20.01 -19.20
N SER A 102 -16.44 -19.49 -19.35
CA SER A 102 -17.61 -20.32 -19.19
C SER A 102 -17.80 -21.13 -20.46
N ILE A 103 -17.69 -22.45 -20.37
CA ILE A 103 -17.95 -23.35 -21.51
C ILE A 103 -19.39 -23.82 -21.40
N VAL A 104 -20.10 -23.77 -22.54
CA VAL A 104 -21.43 -24.38 -22.67
C VAL A 104 -21.23 -25.76 -23.30
N CYS A 105 -21.74 -26.80 -22.64
CA CYS A 105 -21.70 -28.14 -23.22
C CYS A 105 -22.63 -28.20 -24.45
N PRO A 106 -22.14 -28.56 -25.65
CA PRO A 106 -22.99 -28.63 -26.86
C PRO A 106 -24.03 -29.75 -26.81
N HIS A 107 -23.90 -30.69 -25.85
CA HIS A 107 -24.80 -31.84 -25.73
C HIS A 107 -25.97 -31.61 -24.76
N CYS A 108 -25.76 -30.86 -23.67
CA CYS A 108 -26.79 -30.63 -22.65
C CYS A 108 -27.03 -29.16 -22.30
N GLN A 109 -26.36 -28.23 -23.00
CA GLN A 109 -26.48 -26.77 -22.87
C GLN A 109 -26.22 -26.18 -21.47
N LYS A 110 -25.69 -26.98 -20.54
CA LYS A 110 -25.28 -26.51 -19.21
C LYS A 110 -24.01 -25.66 -19.28
N GLN A 111 -23.96 -24.62 -18.45
CA GLN A 111 -22.83 -23.71 -18.32
C GLN A 111 -21.87 -24.20 -17.22
N PHE A 112 -20.58 -24.28 -17.54
CA PHE A 112 -19.53 -24.71 -16.62
C PHE A 112 -18.45 -23.64 -16.50
N VAL A 113 -17.88 -23.52 -15.30
CA VAL A 113 -16.77 -22.59 -15.02
C VAL A 113 -15.48 -23.41 -14.94
N LEU A 114 -14.42 -23.02 -15.65
CA LEU A 114 -13.15 -23.74 -15.65
C LEU A 114 -12.22 -23.30 -14.51
N VAL A 115 -12.17 -24.03 -13.39
CA VAL A 115 -11.21 -23.76 -12.30
C VAL A 115 -9.98 -24.65 -12.47
N ASN A 116 -8.79 -24.05 -12.62
CA ASN A 116 -7.52 -24.75 -12.82
C ASN A 116 -7.55 -25.76 -14.00
N GLY A 117 -8.30 -25.45 -15.06
CA GLY A 117 -8.46 -26.31 -16.24
C GLY A 117 -9.56 -27.38 -16.12
N ASN A 118 -10.24 -27.49 -14.98
CA ASN A 118 -11.33 -28.45 -14.77
C ASN A 118 -12.71 -27.76 -14.76
N PRO A 119 -13.71 -28.27 -15.50
CA PRO A 119 -15.06 -27.73 -15.49
C PRO A 119 -15.77 -28.08 -14.18
N ILE A 120 -16.17 -27.05 -13.43
CA ILE A 120 -17.08 -27.19 -12.28
C ILE A 120 -18.47 -26.69 -12.68
N GLN A 121 -19.48 -27.47 -12.29
CA GLN A 121 -20.88 -27.10 -12.52
C GLN A 121 -21.25 -25.94 -11.60
N THR A 122 -21.77 -24.86 -12.18
CA THR A 122 -22.33 -23.76 -11.38
C THR A 122 -23.74 -24.13 -10.96
N PHE A 123 -23.99 -24.18 -9.65
CA PHE A 123 -25.32 -24.25 -9.08
C PHE A 123 -25.69 -22.84 -8.63
N ILE A 124 -26.31 -22.08 -9.54
CA ILE A 124 -27.12 -20.91 -9.19
C ILE A 124 -28.58 -21.29 -9.33
#